data_AF-A0A1Y4NZ56-F1
#
_entry.id   AF-A0A1Y4NZ56-F1
#
_cell.length_a   1.000
_cell.length_b   1.000
_cell.length_c   1.000
_cell.angle_alpha   90.00
_cell.angle_beta   90.00
_cell.angle_gamma   90.00
#
_symmetry.space_group_name_H-M   'P 1'
#
loop_
_entity.id
_entity.type
_entity.pdbx_description
1 polymer ?
#
loop_
_entity_poly.entity_id
_entity_poly.type
_entity_poly.pdbx_seq_one_letter_code
_entity_poly.pdbx_strand_id
1 'polypeptide(L)'
;MTNQGAKQANQAVKRTAGKLNQKNIFLKNEEKQLVQLVADKPAITQMEMAGQLGWSLGKVKHYITKLKKNQVLERVGTSQKGHWNILV
;
A
#
# COMPACT_ATOMS: atom_id res chain seq x y z
N MET A 1 15.35 -9.00 -38.79
CA MET A 1 15.22 -7.89 -37.83
C MET A 1 14.21 -8.32 -36.78
N THR A 2 14.65 -8.52 -35.54
CA THR A 2 13.91 -9.21 -34.47
C THR A 2 13.13 -8.20 -33.62
N ASN A 3 11.79 -8.21 -33.71
CA ASN A 3 10.92 -7.48 -32.80
C ASN A 3 10.64 -8.35 -31.56
N GLN A 4 11.33 -8.03 -30.46
CA GLN A 4 11.03 -8.47 -29.09
C GLN A 4 10.84 -7.19 -28.25
N GLY A 5 9.94 -7.06 -27.28
CA GLY A 5 8.95 -7.96 -26.75
C GLY A 5 7.88 -7.12 -26.05
N ALA A 6 6.62 -7.40 -26.38
CA ALA A 6 5.48 -6.95 -25.60
C ALA A 6 4.84 -8.21 -25.00
N LYS A 7 4.30 -8.04 -23.79
CA LYS A 7 3.48 -9.00 -23.03
C LYS A 7 4.28 -9.93 -22.13
N GLN A 8 4.21 -9.68 -20.82
CA GLN A 8 3.72 -10.63 -19.80
C GLN A 8 4.23 -10.20 -18.41
N ALA A 9 3.31 -9.74 -17.55
CA ALA A 9 3.36 -9.95 -16.10
C ALA A 9 2.11 -9.35 -15.46
N ASN A 10 0.94 -9.93 -15.71
CA ASN A 10 -0.32 -9.52 -15.08
C ASN A 10 -1.02 -10.74 -14.47
N GLN A 11 -0.28 -11.56 -13.72
CA GLN A 11 -0.80 -12.73 -13.02
C GLN A 11 -0.02 -12.96 -11.72
N ALA A 12 -0.30 -12.16 -10.68
CA ALA A 12 0.08 -12.47 -9.30
C ALA A 12 -0.72 -11.71 -8.21
N VAL A 13 -1.76 -10.93 -8.55
CA VAL A 13 -2.50 -10.12 -7.55
C VAL A 13 -3.78 -10.82 -7.13
N LYS A 14 -3.69 -12.06 -6.63
CA LYS A 14 -4.81 -12.73 -5.95
C LYS A 14 -4.25 -13.76 -4.98
N ARG A 15 -3.95 -13.38 -3.73
CA ARG A 15 -3.90 -14.26 -2.53
C ARG A 15 -3.30 -13.59 -1.27
N THR A 16 -3.73 -12.39 -0.90
CA THR A 16 -3.51 -11.91 0.48
C THR A 16 -4.63 -10.98 0.95
N ALA A 17 -5.88 -11.41 0.78
CA ALA A 17 -7.05 -10.80 1.43
C ALA A 17 -7.52 -11.70 2.58
N GLY A 18 -6.60 -12.13 3.44
CA GLY A 18 -6.87 -13.12 4.48
C GLY A 18 -6.15 -12.77 5.77
N LYS A 19 -6.94 -12.48 6.81
CA LYS A 19 -6.57 -12.15 8.20
C LYS A 19 -5.97 -10.77 8.42
N LEU A 20 -6.84 -9.76 8.55
CA LEU A 20 -6.67 -8.72 9.56
C LEU A 20 -6.59 -9.43 10.92
N ASN A 21 -5.41 -9.53 11.52
CA ASN A 21 -5.35 -9.82 12.93
C ASN A 21 -5.87 -8.56 13.66
N GLN A 22 -6.54 -8.76 14.78
CA GLN A 22 -7.15 -7.68 15.52
C GLN A 22 -6.16 -7.23 16.59
N LYS A 23 -5.04 -6.63 16.19
CA LYS A 23 -4.31 -5.77 17.12
C LYS A 23 -5.16 -4.52 17.31
N ASN A 24 -5.61 -4.28 18.54
CA ASN A 24 -6.55 -3.20 18.89
C ASN A 24 -5.86 -1.82 18.80
N ILE A 25 -5.43 -1.44 17.60
CA ILE A 25 -4.75 -0.18 17.31
C ILE A 25 -5.85 0.85 17.06
N PHE A 26 -5.98 1.80 17.98
CA PHE A 26 -6.83 2.98 17.80
C PHE A 26 -6.25 3.88 16.71
N LEU A 27 -6.56 3.56 15.45
CA LEU A 27 -6.26 4.42 14.32
C LEU A 27 -7.22 5.61 14.28
N LYS A 28 -6.69 6.81 14.04
CA LYS A 28 -7.49 8.00 13.74
C LYS A 28 -8.18 7.87 12.39
N ASN A 29 -9.18 8.71 12.12
CA ASN A 29 -9.99 8.61 10.92
C ASN A 29 -9.15 8.66 9.62
N GLU A 30 -8.13 9.53 9.59
CA GLU A 30 -7.20 9.64 8.45
C GLU A 30 -6.32 8.39 8.31
N GLU A 31 -5.80 7.86 9.42
CA GLU A 31 -4.99 6.65 9.40
C GLU A 31 -5.80 5.45 8.87
N LYS A 32 -7.07 5.34 9.28
CA LYS A 32 -7.99 4.32 8.76
C LYS A 32 -8.21 4.49 7.26
N GLN A 33 -8.41 5.71 6.75
CA GLN A 33 -8.59 5.95 5.32
C GLN A 33 -7.37 5.48 4.51
N LEU A 34 -6.16 5.77 4.99
CA LEU A 34 -4.94 5.36 4.28
C LEU A 34 -4.72 3.84 4.36
N VAL A 35 -4.97 3.22 5.52
CA VAL A 35 -4.87 1.76 5.67
C VAL A 35 -5.92 1.04 4.83
N GLN A 36 -7.15 1.53 4.78
CA GLN A 36 -8.21 0.97 3.93
C GLN A 36 -7.84 1.04 2.46
N LEU A 37 -7.33 2.19 2.00
CA LEU A 37 -6.87 2.35 0.62
C LEU A 37 -5.73 1.37 0.27
N VAL A 38 -4.82 1.15 1.21
CA VAL A 38 -3.74 0.16 1.06
C VAL A 38 -4.29 -1.27 1.05
N ALA A 39 -5.31 -1.57 1.86
CA ALA A 39 -5.97 -2.88 1.89
C ALA A 39 -6.66 -3.18 0.55
N ASP A 40 -7.34 -2.18 -0.02
CA ASP A 40 -8.02 -2.28 -1.31
C ASP A 40 -7.02 -2.35 -2.47
N LYS A 41 -5.90 -1.63 -2.37
CA LYS A 41 -4.85 -1.55 -3.42
C LYS A 41 -3.44 -1.68 -2.82
N PRO A 42 -2.96 -2.90 -2.55
CA PRO A 42 -1.64 -3.11 -1.93
C PRO A 42 -0.46 -2.59 -2.78
N ALA A 43 -0.61 -2.53 -4.11
CA ALA A 43 0.43 -2.03 -5.00
C ALA A 43 0.48 -0.49 -5.14
N ILE A 44 -0.40 0.24 -4.44
CA ILE A 44 -0.57 1.68 -4.63
C ILE A 44 0.69 2.48 -4.24
N THR A 45 1.05 3.44 -5.07
CA THR A 45 2.16 4.37 -4.84
C THR A 45 1.73 5.53 -3.93
N GLN A 46 2.71 6.22 -3.32
CA GLN A 46 2.41 7.38 -2.46
C GLN A 46 1.75 8.52 -3.25
N MET A 47 2.10 8.67 -4.53
CA MET A 47 1.51 9.66 -5.42
C MET A 47 0.04 9.34 -5.73
N GLU A 48 -0.28 8.06 -5.98
CA GLU A 48 -1.66 7.62 -6.18
C GLU A 48 -2.49 7.70 -4.89
N MET A 49 -1.89 7.42 -3.71
CA MET A 49 -2.56 7.64 -2.42
C MET A 49 -2.93 9.11 -2.24
N ALA A 50 -2.01 10.03 -2.55
CA ALA A 50 -2.25 11.46 -2.48
C ALA A 50 -3.43 11.86 -3.40
N GLY A 51 -3.44 11.37 -4.65
CA GLY A 51 -4.52 11.61 -5.60
C GLY A 51 -5.87 11.04 -5.15
N GLN A 52 -5.92 9.79 -4.67
CA GLN A 52 -7.18 9.15 -4.25
C GLN A 52 -7.74 9.70 -2.94
N LEU A 53 -6.89 10.17 -2.03
CA LEU A 53 -7.32 10.76 -0.76
C LEU A 53 -7.51 12.28 -0.83
N GLY A 54 -7.12 12.92 -1.94
CA GLY A 54 -7.08 14.38 -2.04
C GLY A 54 -6.07 15.02 -1.06
N TRP A 55 -4.98 14.32 -0.75
CA TRP A 55 -3.97 14.75 0.22
C TRP A 55 -2.71 15.26 -0.48
N SER A 56 -1.90 16.05 0.22
CA SER A 56 -0.55 16.36 -0.24
C SER A 56 0.38 15.15 -0.09
N LEU A 57 1.40 15.06 -0.96
CA LEU A 57 2.41 13.99 -0.88
C LEU A 57 3.14 14.00 0.49
N GLY A 58 3.35 15.19 1.06
CA GLY A 58 3.92 15.34 2.41
C GLY A 58 3.03 14.74 3.49
N LYS A 59 1.71 14.95 3.42
CA LYS A 59 0.75 14.36 4.35
C LYS A 59 0.76 12.83 4.24
N VAL A 60 0.76 12.28 3.02
CA VAL A 60 0.89 10.82 2.80
C VAL A 60 2.19 10.27 3.39
N LYS A 61 3.34 10.91 3.10
CA LYS A 61 4.64 10.49 3.63
C LYS A 61 4.68 10.49 5.15
N HIS A 62 4.07 11.50 5.78
CA HIS A 62 3.94 11.59 7.23
C HIS A 62 3.17 10.38 7.80
N TYR A 63 1.97 10.09 7.28
CA TYR A 63 1.16 8.98 7.78
C TYR A 63 1.79 7.62 7.49
N ILE A 64 2.38 7.39 6.32
CA ILE A 64 3.11 6.16 6.04
C ILE A 64 4.25 5.96 7.03
N THR A 65 5.03 7.00 7.32
CA THR A 65 6.14 6.91 8.28
C THR A 65 5.63 6.54 9.68
N LYS A 66 4.52 7.16 10.10
CA LYS A 66 3.86 6.88 11.36
C LYS A 66 3.32 5.44 11.44
N LEU A 67 2.64 4.96 10.41
CA LEU A 67 2.10 3.61 10.33
C LEU A 67 3.19 2.54 10.26
N LYS A 68 4.30 2.82 9.57
CA LYS A 68 5.50 1.96 9.60
C LYS A 68 6.10 1.87 11.01
N LYS A 69 6.26 3.01 11.69
CA LYS A 69 6.79 3.06 13.07
C LYS A 69 5.90 2.27 14.04
N ASN A 70 4.59 2.35 13.85
CA ASN A 70 3.61 1.63 14.66
C ASN A 70 3.44 0.16 14.26
N GLN A 71 4.27 -0.35 13.33
CA GLN A 71 4.17 -1.71 12.80
C GLN A 71 2.76 -2.05 12.28
N VAL A 72 2.11 -1.09 11.63
CA VAL A 72 0.79 -1.24 10.98
C VAL A 72 0.97 -1.56 9.50
N LEU A 73 1.93 -0.89 8.85
CA LEU A 73 2.23 -1.03 7.43
C LEU A 73 3.71 -1.36 7.23
N GLU A 74 3.99 -2.20 6.24
CA GLU A 74 5.34 -2.47 5.75
C GLU A 74 5.34 -2.45 4.23
N ARG A 75 6.44 -2.02 3.60
CA ARG A 75 6.60 -2.17 2.15
C ARG A 75 7.43 -3.42 1.90
N VAL A 76 6.83 -4.40 1.24
CA VAL A 76 7.47 -5.65 0.84
C VAL A 76 7.85 -5.58 -0.64
N GLY A 77 9.12 -5.82 -0.95
CA GLY A 77 9.66 -5.78 -2.32
C GLY A 77 10.31 -4.44 -2.69
N THR A 78 10.71 -4.30 -3.97
CA THR A 78 11.40 -3.11 -4.46
C THR A 78 10.46 -1.92 -4.62
N SER A 79 10.97 -0.68 -4.70
CA SER A 79 10.13 0.52 -4.85
C SER A 79 9.17 0.47 -6.06
N GLN A 80 9.59 -0.20 -7.14
CA GLN A 80 8.84 -0.31 -8.40
C GLN A 80 7.85 -1.49 -8.46
N LYS A 81 8.13 -2.61 -7.78
CA LYS A 81 7.30 -3.83 -7.84
C LYS A 81 6.79 -4.33 -6.49
N GLY A 82 7.12 -3.60 -5.42
CA GLY A 82 6.73 -3.95 -4.07
C GLY A 82 5.28 -3.58 -3.80
N HIS A 83 4.68 -4.27 -2.83
CA HIS A 83 3.35 -3.98 -2.32
C HIS A 83 3.44 -3.61 -0.84
N TRP A 84 2.43 -2.92 -0.36
CA TRP A 84 2.24 -2.66 1.05
C TRP A 84 1.60 -3.87 1.71
N ASN A 85 2.22 -4.35 2.77
CA ASN A 85 1.70 -5.39 3.64
C ASN A 85 1.13 -4.73 4.91
N ILE A 86 -0.02 -5.21 5.34
CA ILE A 86 -0.68 -4.76 6.56
C ILE A 86 -0.33 -5.77 7.66
N LEU A 87 0.22 -5.28 8.77
CA LEU A 87 0.77 -6.11 9.86
C LEU A 87 -0.18 -6.20 11.07
N VAL A 88 -1.38 -5.60 10.99
CA VAL A 88 -2.32 -5.57 12.11
C VAL A 88 -3.06 -6.87 12.31
#